data_AF-A0A0W0TJD3-F1
#
_entry.id   AF-A0A0W0TJD3-F1
#
_cell.length_a   1.000
_cell.length_b   1.000
_cell.length_c   1.000
_cell.angle_alpha   90.00
_cell.angle_beta   90.00
_cell.angle_gamma   90.00
#
_symmetry.space_group_name_H-M   'P 1'
#
loop_
_entity.id
_entity.type
_entity.pdbx_description
1 polymer ?
#
loop_
_entity_poly.entity_id
_entity_poly.type
_entity_poly.pdbx_seq_one_letter_code
_entity_poly.pdbx_strand_id
1 'polypeptide(L)'
;MAKIINNLEKFTQALIDLVSDNSEAGKKKLEEIFGKAHAVYDEPKQSYVWGWFYSYSRQRSDNFKKAEHDLKFPDPLLRLQALLVFISEGSWATTSANTRLMLGLIKGVPGYDKESDEYLQTHVITALTPLLKEQLALLIKTQQNEMAIKEARQRELDLINQRKEKALDEIALFDREKEARDFALKQTEKYAVYFVQNGKKTSWYMGWYDSTGKKELLLANKELQFLLGKSAITHDDKIRAKIKAQCRVLLEEFLGKINVLVNPAPKELEGLASAFTVDEKKEGITWYDSLGRTHAIDLKPYPLVEDCLKKRDLRDKSNELFFKSLLLRVSTRHAVDNEKQKSLLQLMQKRFSCELLLTNELARLPAQRLGAYILTREKSLWFLYQCQDGAARAVNTDAWEEYHKMLDGLGSREPEAIQAEEKEKLRGLITKLSRMPVVVRTEEPVKPVLKINIAEFSALEKCLGGHLAKAKHNAKDTKEVVQVDKDAVAQKKKKLVSKYSAVATLFGAQVIEEYQKPVKPVITAAVIDDYIPPPPTESLESTPMDGEWMVNEDEYHCGGPSI
;
A
#
# COMPACT_ATOMS: atom_id res chain seq x y z
N MET A 1 41.65 14.51 55.05
CA MET A 1 40.73 14.06 53.97
C MET A 1 41.50 13.06 53.12
N ALA A 2 41.02 12.69 51.94
CA ALA A 2 41.80 11.85 51.03
C ALA A 2 42.87 12.71 50.33
N LYS A 3 44.12 12.26 50.30
CA LYS A 3 45.17 12.88 49.47
C LYS A 3 44.87 12.66 47.99
N ILE A 4 45.12 13.68 47.16
CA ILE A 4 44.81 13.65 45.73
C ILE A 4 45.60 12.55 45.02
N ILE A 5 46.89 12.44 45.32
CA ILE A 5 47.81 11.48 44.68
C ILE A 5 47.38 10.01 44.89
N ASN A 6 46.69 9.70 45.99
CA ASN A 6 46.24 8.35 46.32
C ASN A 6 44.93 7.97 45.62
N ASN A 7 44.24 8.94 44.97
CA ASN A 7 42.92 8.75 44.35
C ASN A 7 42.84 9.48 43.00
N LEU A 8 43.93 9.42 42.23
CA LEU A 8 44.12 10.29 41.07
C LEU A 8 43.07 10.06 39.97
N GLU A 9 42.60 8.82 39.75
CA GLU A 9 41.50 8.52 38.82
C GLU A 9 40.17 9.15 39.26
N LYS A 10 39.78 8.96 40.53
CA LYS A 10 38.54 9.56 41.08
C LYS A 10 38.61 11.08 41.07
N PHE A 11 39.79 11.64 41.34
CA PHE A 11 40.02 13.07 41.28
C PHE A 11 39.95 13.60 39.84
N THR A 12 40.49 12.85 38.86
CA THR A 12 40.36 13.18 37.43
C THR A 12 38.90 13.19 37.02
N GLN A 13 38.11 12.21 37.46
CA GLN A 13 36.66 12.20 37.21
C GLN A 13 35.97 13.42 37.82
N ALA A 14 36.27 13.76 39.08
CA ALA A 14 35.69 14.95 39.74
C ALA A 14 36.06 16.27 39.03
N LEU A 15 37.26 16.35 38.44
CA LEU A 15 37.65 17.48 37.60
C LEU A 15 36.87 17.53 36.29
N ILE A 16 36.63 16.37 35.66
CA ILE A 16 35.82 16.31 34.45
C ILE A 16 34.38 16.69 34.77
N ASP A 17 33.83 16.22 35.88
CA ASP A 17 32.49 16.58 36.32
C ASP A 17 32.39 18.10 36.55
N LEU A 18 33.42 18.71 37.15
CA LEU A 18 33.49 20.18 37.32
C LEU A 18 33.52 20.93 35.99
N VAL A 19 34.27 20.44 35.00
CA VAL A 19 34.42 21.10 33.69
C VAL A 19 33.21 20.85 32.80
N SER A 20 32.62 19.66 32.87
CA SER A 20 31.49 19.22 32.05
C SER A 20 30.13 19.61 32.64
N ASP A 21 30.10 20.29 33.78
CA ASP A 21 28.88 20.81 34.38
C ASP A 21 28.22 21.84 33.44
N ASN A 22 27.04 21.45 32.97
CA ASN A 22 26.21 22.23 32.04
C ASN A 22 25.22 23.15 32.75
N SER A 23 25.20 23.13 34.09
CA SER A 23 24.44 24.09 34.86
C SER A 23 25.03 25.50 34.71
N GLU A 24 24.18 26.52 34.88
CA GLU A 24 24.64 27.91 34.89
C GLU A 24 25.65 28.16 36.02
N ALA A 25 25.50 27.47 37.15
CA ALA A 25 26.42 27.52 38.28
C ALA A 25 27.80 26.93 37.94
N GLY A 26 27.83 25.76 37.29
CA GLY A 26 29.06 25.12 36.80
C GLY A 26 29.80 25.99 35.79
N LYS A 27 29.06 26.57 34.84
CA LYS A 27 29.60 27.53 33.87
C LYS A 27 30.23 28.75 34.54
N LYS A 28 29.51 29.44 35.43
CA LYS A 28 30.04 30.59 36.17
C LYS A 28 31.27 30.24 36.98
N LYS A 29 31.28 29.06 37.61
CA LYS A 29 32.42 28.56 38.38
C LYS A 29 33.65 28.33 37.50
N LEU A 30 33.46 27.76 36.30
CA LEU A 30 34.57 27.55 35.36
C LEU A 30 35.10 28.88 34.81
N GLU A 31 34.21 29.82 34.45
CA GLU A 31 34.57 31.18 34.04
C GLU A 31 35.37 31.90 35.14
N GLU A 32 34.95 31.79 36.40
CA GLU A 32 35.65 32.37 37.55
C GLU A 32 37.04 31.75 37.75
N ILE A 33 37.18 30.43 37.59
CA ILE A 33 38.47 29.74 37.68
C ILE A 33 39.42 30.23 36.58
N PHE A 34 38.94 30.36 35.33
CA PHE A 34 39.72 30.88 34.22
C PHE A 34 40.14 32.34 34.45
N GLY A 35 39.20 33.20 34.86
CA GLY A 35 39.48 34.61 35.14
C GLY A 35 40.49 34.80 36.28
N LYS A 36 40.38 34.02 37.36
CA LYS A 36 41.38 34.03 38.45
C LYS A 36 42.75 33.55 37.98
N ALA A 37 42.80 32.46 37.21
CA ALA A 37 44.05 31.93 36.68
C ALA A 37 44.73 32.93 35.73
N HIS A 38 43.94 33.60 34.89
CA HIS A 38 44.41 34.65 33.98
C HIS A 38 44.95 35.87 34.73
N ALA A 39 44.23 36.37 35.73
CA ALA A 39 44.68 37.49 36.56
C ALA A 39 46.01 37.19 37.26
N VAL A 40 46.17 36.00 37.85
CA VAL A 40 47.42 35.56 38.50
C VAL A 40 48.57 35.37 37.49
N TYR A 41 48.26 34.97 36.25
CA TYR A 41 49.27 34.85 35.20
C TYR A 41 49.80 36.22 34.73
N ASP A 42 48.93 37.22 34.67
CA ASP A 42 49.23 38.57 34.19
C ASP A 42 49.65 39.56 35.30
N GLU A 43 49.45 39.25 36.58
CA GLU A 43 49.87 40.08 37.72
C GLU A 43 51.31 40.64 37.61
N PRO A 44 52.34 39.87 37.18
CA PRO A 44 53.70 40.41 37.03
C PRO A 44 53.84 41.50 35.95
N LYS A 45 52.91 41.59 34.98
CA LYS A 45 52.89 42.66 33.97
C LYS A 45 52.53 44.01 34.56
N GLN A 46 51.81 44.03 35.69
CA GLN A 46 51.42 45.25 36.39
C GLN A 46 52.56 45.82 37.24
N SER A 47 53.68 45.11 37.37
CA SER A 47 54.87 45.61 38.07
C SER A 47 55.52 46.75 37.29
N TYR A 48 55.70 47.89 37.97
CA TYR A 48 56.33 49.09 37.39
C TYR A 48 57.76 48.85 36.89
N VAL A 49 58.49 47.92 37.52
CA VAL A 49 59.91 47.67 37.22
C VAL A 49 60.10 46.56 36.18
N TRP A 50 59.24 45.54 36.19
CA TRP A 50 59.42 44.33 35.38
C TRP A 50 58.37 44.12 34.29
N GLY A 51 57.39 45.03 34.17
CA GLY A 51 56.24 44.87 33.29
C GLY A 51 56.60 44.60 31.82
N TRP A 52 57.62 45.27 31.29
CA TRP A 52 58.08 45.10 29.90
C TRP A 52 58.74 43.74 29.63
N PHE A 53 59.47 43.19 30.62
CA PHE A 53 60.08 41.86 30.51
C PHE A 53 59.01 40.76 30.58
N TYR A 54 58.01 40.97 31.45
CA TYR A 54 56.88 40.05 31.54
C TYR A 54 55.93 40.18 30.36
N SER A 55 55.76 41.34 29.73
CA SER A 55 54.96 41.45 28.51
C SER A 55 55.56 40.64 27.36
N TYR A 56 56.90 40.54 27.27
CA TYR A 56 57.57 39.74 26.25
C TYR A 56 57.52 38.23 26.53
N SER A 57 57.65 37.82 27.79
CA SER A 57 57.68 36.40 28.19
C SER A 57 56.28 35.77 28.40
N ARG A 58 55.24 36.58 28.59
CA ARG A 58 53.86 36.14 28.88
C ARG A 58 52.93 36.21 27.66
N GLN A 59 53.30 35.47 26.61
CA GLN A 59 52.61 35.50 25.32
C GLN A 59 51.24 34.78 25.30
N ARG A 60 50.85 34.05 26.37
CA ARG A 60 49.59 33.28 26.40
C ARG A 60 48.40 33.99 27.05
N SER A 61 48.52 35.28 27.34
CA SER A 61 47.38 36.10 27.83
C SER A 61 46.23 36.10 26.80
N ASP A 62 46.55 36.15 25.51
CA ASP A 62 45.50 36.11 24.48
C ASP A 62 44.84 34.73 24.36
N ASN A 63 45.55 33.64 24.66
CA ASN A 63 44.94 32.30 24.75
C ASN A 63 43.95 32.22 25.93
N PHE A 64 44.22 32.91 27.06
CA PHE A 64 43.27 32.99 28.17
C PHE A 64 42.02 33.77 27.75
N LYS A 65 42.17 34.94 27.13
CA LYS A 65 41.03 35.72 26.62
C LYS A 65 40.19 34.92 25.64
N LYS A 66 40.83 34.17 24.73
CA LYS A 66 40.15 33.30 23.78
C LYS A 66 39.39 32.19 24.52
N ALA A 67 40.02 31.50 25.45
CA ALA A 67 39.36 30.45 26.23
C ALA A 67 38.20 31.00 27.07
N GLU A 68 38.37 32.14 27.74
CA GLU A 68 37.30 32.83 28.48
C GLU A 68 36.12 33.23 27.59
N HIS A 69 36.41 33.68 26.36
CA HIS A 69 35.38 33.95 25.38
C HIS A 69 34.66 32.67 24.95
N ASP A 70 35.41 31.61 24.63
CA ASP A 70 34.86 30.33 24.19
C ASP A 70 34.04 29.64 25.30
N LEU A 71 34.39 29.88 26.57
CA LEU A 71 33.64 29.41 27.74
C LEU A 71 32.26 30.05 27.88
N LYS A 72 32.05 31.24 27.29
CA LYS A 72 30.75 31.93 27.31
C LYS A 72 29.75 31.33 26.34
N PHE A 73 30.16 30.47 25.39
CA PHE A 73 29.21 29.80 24.52
C PHE A 73 28.29 28.85 25.32
N PRO A 74 27.03 28.67 24.88
CA PRO A 74 26.11 27.74 25.53
C PRO A 74 26.49 26.28 25.26
N ASP A 75 27.27 26.00 24.21
CA ASP A 75 27.63 24.65 23.80
C ASP A 75 28.68 24.02 24.74
N PRO A 76 28.35 22.91 25.44
CA PRO A 76 29.29 22.22 26.31
C PRO A 76 30.48 21.60 25.58
N LEU A 77 30.31 21.20 24.32
CA LEU A 77 31.38 20.59 23.54
C LEU A 77 32.48 21.61 23.26
N LEU A 78 32.09 22.85 22.89
CA LEU A 78 33.04 23.94 22.63
C LEU A 78 33.84 24.28 23.89
N ARG A 79 33.22 24.23 25.08
CA ARG A 79 33.91 24.46 26.36
C ARG A 79 34.96 23.39 26.66
N LEU A 80 34.61 22.11 26.46
CA LEU A 80 35.52 20.99 26.64
C LEU A 80 36.69 21.05 25.63
N GLN A 81 36.40 21.39 24.37
CA GLN A 81 37.41 21.59 23.34
C GLN A 81 38.34 22.77 23.67
N ALA A 82 37.80 23.90 24.11
CA ALA A 82 38.58 25.07 24.51
C ALA A 82 39.53 24.72 25.67
N LEU A 83 39.05 24.00 26.69
CA LEU A 83 39.91 23.52 27.77
C LEU A 83 40.99 22.56 27.26
N LEU A 84 40.62 21.55 26.46
CA LEU A 84 41.56 20.56 25.94
C LEU A 84 42.66 21.22 25.10
N VAL A 85 42.30 22.15 24.21
CA VAL A 85 43.24 22.93 23.39
C VAL A 85 44.15 23.75 24.30
N PHE A 86 43.57 24.45 25.29
CA PHE A 86 44.33 25.30 26.20
C PHE A 86 45.41 24.53 26.97
N ILE A 87 45.06 23.37 27.55
CA ILE A 87 46.01 22.52 28.32
C ILE A 87 46.95 21.69 27.43
N SER A 88 46.60 21.51 26.16
CA SER A 88 47.44 20.80 25.19
C SER A 88 48.54 21.68 24.63
N GLU A 89 48.27 22.97 24.47
CA GLU A 89 49.24 23.97 24.07
C GLU A 89 50.04 24.49 25.27
N GLY A 90 51.33 24.79 25.09
CA GLY A 90 52.16 25.49 26.08
C GLY A 90 52.96 24.61 27.05
N SER A 91 53.69 25.26 27.96
CA SER A 91 54.57 24.60 28.94
C SER A 91 53.90 24.39 30.29
N TRP A 92 54.49 23.52 31.10
CA TRP A 92 54.06 23.16 32.46
C TRP A 92 55.02 23.71 33.54
N ALA A 93 55.78 24.76 33.22
CA ALA A 93 56.64 25.43 34.18
C ALA A 93 55.85 26.02 35.35
N THR A 94 56.50 26.27 36.49
CA THR A 94 55.91 26.80 37.74
C THR A 94 55.04 28.03 37.51
N THR A 95 55.49 28.92 36.63
CA THR A 95 54.82 30.17 36.35
C THR A 95 53.88 30.10 35.15
N SER A 96 53.83 29.00 34.41
CA SER A 96 53.12 28.86 33.12
C SER A 96 51.59 29.02 33.23
N ALA A 97 50.95 29.36 32.11
CA ALA A 97 49.50 29.50 32.02
C ALA A 97 48.76 28.20 32.39
N ASN A 98 49.26 27.06 31.91
CA ASN A 98 48.64 25.75 32.18
C ASN A 98 48.72 25.39 33.66
N THR A 99 49.87 25.62 34.30
CA THR A 99 50.03 25.36 35.73
C THR A 99 49.10 26.24 36.56
N ARG A 100 48.96 27.54 36.23
CA ARG A 100 48.01 28.43 36.93
C ARG A 100 46.56 27.97 36.77
N LEU A 101 46.16 27.60 35.56
CA LEU A 101 44.82 27.08 35.32
C LEU A 101 44.56 25.77 36.08
N MET A 102 45.49 24.81 36.01
CA MET A 102 45.35 23.52 36.68
C MET A 102 45.31 23.66 38.21
N LEU A 103 46.10 24.55 38.80
CA LEU A 103 46.00 24.86 40.23
C LEU A 103 44.61 25.41 40.59
N GLY A 104 44.05 26.29 39.76
CA GLY A 104 42.70 26.81 39.92
C GLY A 104 41.63 25.72 39.84
N LEU A 105 41.74 24.83 38.85
CA LEU A 105 40.84 23.69 38.66
C LEU A 105 40.92 22.71 39.84
N ILE A 106 42.13 22.34 40.28
CA ILE A 106 42.35 21.43 41.42
C ILE A 106 41.72 21.99 42.69
N LYS A 107 41.95 23.28 42.99
CA LYS A 107 41.37 23.96 44.16
C LYS A 107 39.86 24.14 44.05
N GLY A 108 39.30 24.05 42.84
CA GLY A 108 37.86 24.13 42.58
C GLY A 108 37.09 22.85 42.88
N VAL A 109 37.78 21.71 43.06
CA VAL A 109 37.17 20.42 43.40
C VAL A 109 36.98 20.29 44.92
N PRO A 110 35.76 20.13 45.42
CA PRO A 110 35.52 19.97 46.86
C PRO A 110 35.94 18.57 47.36
N GLY A 111 36.23 18.45 48.66
CA GLY A 111 36.41 17.15 49.33
C GLY A 111 37.85 16.62 49.45
N TYR A 112 38.85 17.39 49.02
CA TYR A 112 40.27 17.02 49.10
C TYR A 112 41.05 17.95 50.04
N ASP A 113 42.13 17.43 50.63
CA ASP A 113 43.01 18.22 51.52
C ASP A 113 43.65 19.38 50.75
N LYS A 114 43.76 20.55 51.39
CA LYS A 114 44.43 21.72 50.80
C LYS A 114 45.94 21.49 50.83
N GLU A 115 46.48 21.05 49.72
CA GLU A 115 47.92 20.86 49.52
C GLU A 115 48.61 22.16 49.07
N SER A 116 49.92 22.28 49.28
CA SER A 116 50.69 23.45 48.84
C SER A 116 50.84 23.48 47.31
N ASP A 117 50.94 24.67 46.73
CA ASP A 117 51.09 24.84 45.28
C ASP A 117 52.34 24.12 44.73
N GLU A 118 53.42 24.10 45.51
CA GLU A 118 54.66 23.39 45.18
C GLU A 118 54.47 21.87 45.14
N TYR A 119 53.71 21.31 46.09
CA TYR A 119 53.39 19.88 46.11
C TYR A 119 52.46 19.49 44.95
N LEU A 120 51.40 20.29 44.74
CA LEU A 120 50.45 20.08 43.65
C LEU A 120 51.17 20.10 42.30
N GLN A 121 52.08 21.03 42.10
CA GLN A 121 52.82 21.12 40.85
C GLN A 121 53.75 19.94 40.62
N THR A 122 54.56 19.58 41.62
CA THR A 122 55.63 18.60 41.45
C THR A 122 55.09 17.18 41.34
N HIS A 123 54.07 16.85 42.15
CA HIS A 123 53.59 15.48 42.29
C HIS A 123 52.20 15.23 41.67
N VAL A 124 51.30 16.22 41.68
CA VAL A 124 49.91 16.00 41.25
C VAL A 124 49.70 16.38 39.79
N ILE A 125 50.06 17.59 39.37
CA ILE A 125 49.83 18.09 38.00
C ILE A 125 50.51 17.21 36.96
N THR A 126 51.76 16.80 37.21
CA THR A 126 52.53 15.94 36.30
C THR A 126 51.82 14.60 36.03
N ALA A 127 51.26 13.96 37.05
CA ALA A 127 50.55 12.69 36.93
C ALA A 127 49.11 12.84 36.40
N LEU A 128 48.45 13.94 36.77
CA LEU A 128 47.06 14.23 36.43
C LEU A 128 46.85 14.66 34.97
N THR A 129 47.80 15.40 34.41
CA THR A 129 47.71 15.98 33.07
C THR A 129 47.42 14.94 31.97
N PRO A 130 48.17 13.83 31.83
CA PRO A 130 47.90 12.85 30.77
C PRO A 130 46.51 12.22 30.90
N LEU A 131 46.10 11.88 32.12
CA LEU A 131 44.80 11.27 32.40
C LEU A 131 43.64 12.22 32.10
N LEU A 132 43.78 13.49 32.49
CA LEU A 132 42.78 14.51 32.18
C LEU A 132 42.66 14.73 30.67
N LYS A 133 43.78 14.80 29.93
CA LYS A 133 43.77 14.95 28.47
C LYS A 133 43.09 13.78 27.78
N GLU A 134 43.42 12.56 28.18
CA GLU A 134 42.83 11.35 27.61
C GLU A 134 41.33 11.30 27.84
N GLN A 135 40.89 11.51 29.08
CA GLN A 135 39.46 11.46 29.42
C GLN A 135 38.67 12.62 28.78
N LEU A 136 39.23 13.84 28.70
CA LEU A 136 38.61 14.94 27.96
C LEU A 136 38.47 14.62 26.46
N ALA A 137 39.52 14.06 25.84
CA ALA A 137 39.47 13.65 24.44
C ALA A 137 38.42 12.56 24.19
N LEU A 138 38.31 11.59 25.09
CA LEU A 138 37.30 10.54 25.03
C LEU A 138 35.88 11.14 25.15
N LEU A 139 35.67 12.04 26.10
CA LEU A 139 34.38 12.71 26.33
C LEU A 139 33.95 13.54 25.11
N ILE A 140 34.86 14.36 24.56
CA ILE A 140 34.63 15.15 23.35
C ILE A 140 34.25 14.24 22.18
N LYS A 141 35.00 13.16 21.96
CA LYS A 141 34.70 12.19 20.89
C LYS A 141 33.34 11.53 21.08
N THR A 142 32.97 11.22 22.32
CA THR A 142 31.68 10.60 22.65
C THR A 142 30.53 11.55 22.36
N GLN A 143 30.62 12.80 22.80
CA GLN A 143 29.61 13.83 22.53
C GLN A 143 29.48 14.13 21.02
N GLN A 144 30.58 14.21 20.28
CA GLN A 144 30.56 14.38 18.82
C GLN A 144 29.83 13.24 18.12
N ASN A 145 30.09 11.99 18.53
CA ASN A 145 29.40 10.82 17.98
C ASN A 145 27.90 10.87 18.29
N GLU A 146 27.52 11.22 19.52
CA GLU A 146 26.10 11.34 19.89
C GLU A 146 25.36 12.41 19.07
N MET A 147 25.99 13.57 18.85
CA MET A 147 25.41 14.61 17.99
C MET A 147 25.30 14.15 16.54
N ALA A 148 26.33 13.52 15.99
CA ALA A 148 26.30 12.97 14.64
C ALA A 148 25.19 11.91 14.47
N ILE A 149 24.98 11.05 15.47
CA ILE A 149 23.88 10.07 15.48
C ILE A 149 22.52 10.76 15.54
N LYS A 150 22.36 11.79 16.39
CA LYS A 150 21.12 12.58 16.48
C LYS A 150 20.81 13.30 15.17
N GLU A 151 21.80 13.93 14.56
CA GLU A 151 21.65 14.61 13.27
C GLU A 151 21.30 13.63 12.15
N ALA A 152 21.99 12.48 12.08
CA ALA A 152 21.70 11.44 11.09
C ALA A 152 20.24 10.95 11.23
N ARG A 153 19.81 10.67 12.47
CA ARG A 153 18.43 10.26 12.75
C ARG A 153 17.42 11.36 12.39
N GLN A 154 17.73 12.62 12.65
CA GLN A 154 16.85 13.74 12.27
C GLN A 154 16.71 13.83 10.75
N ARG A 155 17.82 13.75 10.01
CA ARG A 155 17.79 13.74 8.53
C ARG A 155 16.97 12.56 7.98
N GLU A 156 17.09 11.37 8.59
CA GLU A 156 16.27 10.22 8.20
C GLU A 156 14.77 10.47 8.44
N LEU A 157 14.41 11.04 9.59
CA LEU A 157 13.02 11.40 9.89
C LEU A 157 12.48 12.45 8.91
N ASP A 158 13.28 13.46 8.58
CA ASP A 158 12.91 14.50 7.63
C ASP A 158 12.71 13.91 6.22
N LEU A 159 13.58 13.00 5.78
CA LEU A 159 13.42 12.29 4.52
C LEU A 159 12.15 11.41 4.50
N ILE A 160 11.84 10.74 5.62
CA ILE A 160 10.61 9.95 5.76
C ILE A 160 9.38 10.86 5.68
N ASN A 161 9.41 12.02 6.34
CA ASN A 161 8.31 12.98 6.33
C ASN A 161 8.12 13.58 4.94
N GLN A 162 9.18 14.00 4.26
CA GLN A 162 9.12 14.47 2.88
C GLN A 162 8.55 13.41 1.93
N ARG A 163 8.92 12.13 2.09
CA ARG A 163 8.33 11.04 1.30
C ARG A 163 6.84 10.88 1.56
N LYS A 164 6.41 10.98 2.82
CA LYS A 164 4.98 10.95 3.19
C LYS A 164 4.22 12.13 2.61
N GLU A 165 4.78 13.34 2.68
CA GLU A 165 4.15 14.54 2.12
C GLU A 165 4.00 14.45 0.60
N LYS A 166 5.05 14.03 -0.12
CA LYS A 166 4.97 13.76 -1.56
C LYS A 166 3.90 12.73 -1.89
N ALA A 167 3.86 11.64 -1.12
CA ALA A 167 2.85 10.59 -1.28
C ALA A 167 1.40 11.09 -1.06
N LEU A 168 1.20 12.10 -0.23
CA LEU A 168 -0.13 12.71 -0.03
C LEU A 168 -0.44 13.76 -1.10
N ASP A 169 0.56 14.42 -1.67
CA ASP A 169 0.36 15.41 -2.74
C ASP A 169 -0.13 14.77 -4.06
N GLU A 170 0.12 13.48 -4.25
CA GLU A 170 -0.44 12.67 -5.35
C GLU A 170 -1.97 12.59 -5.32
N ILE A 171 -2.62 12.85 -4.19
CA ILE A 171 -4.08 12.76 -4.05
C ILE A 171 -4.68 14.16 -3.96
N ALA A 172 -5.54 14.48 -4.93
CA ALA A 172 -6.33 15.68 -4.98
C ALA A 172 -7.77 15.37 -4.53
N LEU A 173 -8.18 15.94 -3.39
CA LEU A 173 -9.52 15.77 -2.83
C LEU A 173 -10.44 16.90 -3.30
N PHE A 174 -11.63 16.53 -3.76
CA PHE A 174 -12.68 17.44 -4.23
C PHE A 174 -14.02 17.14 -3.56
N ASP A 175 -14.79 18.19 -3.30
CA ASP A 175 -16.14 18.06 -2.71
C ASP A 175 -17.16 17.52 -3.71
N ARG A 176 -16.95 17.79 -5.00
CA ARG A 176 -17.91 17.49 -6.08
C ARG A 176 -17.28 16.61 -7.15
N GLU A 177 -18.08 15.66 -7.65
CA GLU A 177 -17.69 14.75 -8.73
C GLU A 177 -17.23 15.50 -9.99
N LYS A 178 -17.93 16.59 -10.35
CA LYS A 178 -17.62 17.38 -11.55
C LYS A 178 -16.22 18.00 -11.49
N GLU A 179 -15.84 18.55 -10.34
CA GLU A 179 -14.52 19.17 -10.15
C GLU A 179 -13.40 18.14 -10.20
N ALA A 180 -13.60 16.97 -9.58
CA ALA A 180 -12.65 15.86 -9.68
C ALA A 180 -12.46 15.39 -11.13
N ARG A 181 -13.56 15.31 -11.90
CA ARG A 181 -13.52 14.94 -13.32
C ARG A 181 -12.75 15.97 -14.14
N ASP A 182 -13.11 17.25 -14.00
CA ASP A 182 -12.50 18.35 -14.76
C ASP A 182 -11.00 18.47 -14.44
N PHE A 183 -10.60 18.16 -13.20
CA PHE A 183 -9.20 18.08 -12.81
C PHE A 183 -8.47 16.90 -13.45
N ALA A 184 -9.04 15.69 -13.41
CA ALA A 184 -8.44 14.51 -14.03
C ALA A 184 -8.27 14.64 -15.55
N LEU A 185 -9.22 15.29 -16.23
CA LEU A 185 -9.15 15.53 -17.68
C LEU A 185 -7.99 16.44 -18.09
N LYS A 186 -7.45 17.25 -17.17
CA LYS A 186 -6.24 18.07 -17.42
C LYS A 186 -4.95 17.22 -17.44
N GLN A 187 -5.06 15.89 -17.36
CA GLN A 187 -3.93 14.94 -17.38
C GLN A 187 -2.88 15.24 -16.31
N THR A 188 -3.35 15.60 -15.11
CA THR A 188 -2.47 15.73 -13.96
C THR A 188 -2.00 14.36 -13.51
N GLU A 189 -0.75 14.21 -13.08
CA GLU A 189 -0.22 12.96 -12.51
C GLU A 189 -0.85 12.57 -11.15
N LYS A 190 -1.80 13.38 -10.66
CA LYS A 190 -2.48 13.22 -9.39
C LYS A 190 -3.81 12.48 -9.55
N TYR A 191 -4.16 11.68 -8.56
CA TYR A 191 -5.45 11.02 -8.44
C TYR A 191 -6.52 12.01 -7.96
N ALA A 192 -7.53 12.26 -8.79
CA ALA A 192 -8.67 13.08 -8.42
C ALA A 192 -9.71 12.21 -7.69
N VAL A 193 -9.98 12.56 -6.43
CA VAL A 193 -10.83 11.78 -5.53
C VAL A 193 -11.97 12.65 -4.99
N TYR A 194 -13.16 12.09 -4.88
CA TYR A 194 -14.34 12.68 -4.25
C TYR A 194 -15.11 11.61 -3.47
N PHE A 195 -16.04 12.03 -2.61
CA PHE A 195 -16.81 11.11 -1.78
C PHE A 195 -18.31 11.21 -2.06
N VAL A 196 -18.98 10.06 -2.05
CA VAL A 196 -20.43 9.97 -2.22
C VAL A 196 -21.00 9.13 -1.10
N GLN A 197 -22.03 9.65 -0.41
CA GLN A 197 -22.74 8.91 0.60
C GLN A 197 -23.82 8.04 -0.04
N ASN A 198 -23.91 6.77 0.34
CA ASN A 198 -25.00 5.91 -0.10
C ASN A 198 -26.27 6.28 0.67
N GLY A 199 -27.22 7.00 0.07
CA GLY A 199 -28.35 7.64 0.76
C GLY A 199 -29.24 6.75 1.67
N LYS A 200 -29.09 5.42 1.67
CA LYS A 200 -29.79 4.50 2.61
C LYS A 200 -28.91 3.95 3.74
N LYS A 201 -27.59 4.09 3.65
CA LYS A 201 -26.60 3.54 4.60
C LYS A 201 -25.65 4.66 5.00
N THR A 202 -25.16 4.66 6.24
CA THR A 202 -24.07 5.56 6.66
C THR A 202 -22.72 5.21 6.03
N SER A 203 -22.72 4.61 4.83
CA SER A 203 -21.55 4.12 4.13
C SER A 203 -21.17 5.10 3.01
N TRP A 204 -19.94 5.55 3.07
CA TRP A 204 -19.27 6.37 2.07
C TRP A 204 -18.61 5.50 1.00
N TYR A 205 -18.66 6.00 -0.24
CA TYR A 205 -17.90 5.51 -1.37
C TYR A 205 -16.89 6.58 -1.79
N MET A 206 -15.68 6.16 -2.06
CA MET A 206 -14.64 6.96 -2.68
C MET A 206 -14.75 6.80 -4.20
N GLY A 207 -15.20 7.86 -4.86
CA GLY A 207 -15.09 7.96 -6.30
C GLY A 207 -13.72 8.51 -6.67
N TRP A 208 -13.06 7.89 -7.64
CA TRP A 208 -11.83 8.44 -8.19
C TRP A 208 -11.84 8.38 -9.71
N TYR A 209 -11.13 9.32 -10.31
CA TYR A 209 -10.87 9.34 -11.74
C TYR A 209 -9.42 8.95 -11.96
N ASP A 210 -9.20 8.00 -12.85
CA ASP A 210 -7.86 7.69 -13.32
C ASP A 210 -7.34 8.77 -14.27
N SER A 211 -6.09 8.61 -14.71
CA SER A 211 -5.43 9.49 -15.68
C SER A 211 -6.08 9.49 -17.07
N THR A 212 -7.02 8.57 -17.34
CA THR A 212 -7.83 8.55 -18.57
C THR A 212 -9.17 9.26 -18.41
N GLY A 213 -9.47 9.79 -17.22
CA GLY A 213 -10.72 10.47 -16.91
C GLY A 213 -11.90 9.52 -16.72
N LYS A 214 -11.66 8.21 -16.56
CA LYS A 214 -12.73 7.22 -16.31
C LYS A 214 -12.89 6.98 -14.81
N LYS A 215 -14.14 6.96 -14.38
CA LYS A 215 -14.58 6.87 -12.98
C LYS A 215 -14.56 5.43 -12.49
N GLU A 216 -14.05 5.24 -11.27
CA GLU A 216 -14.20 4.03 -10.48
C GLU A 216 -14.75 4.39 -9.09
N LEU A 217 -15.52 3.48 -8.48
CA LEU A 217 -16.13 3.66 -7.16
C LEU A 217 -15.63 2.58 -6.21
N LEU A 218 -15.02 2.99 -5.10
CA LEU A 218 -14.49 2.10 -4.07
C LEU A 218 -15.25 2.31 -2.76
N LEU A 219 -15.61 1.23 -2.08
CA LEU A 219 -16.23 1.32 -0.76
C LEU A 219 -15.18 1.81 0.25
N ALA A 220 -15.46 2.88 1.00
CA ALA A 220 -14.52 3.39 1.99
C ALA A 220 -14.33 2.37 3.13
N ASN A 221 -13.07 2.16 3.53
CA ASN A 221 -12.70 1.28 4.65
C ASN A 221 -13.18 1.87 6.00
N LYS A 222 -13.15 1.09 7.08
CA LYS A 222 -13.69 1.52 8.39
C LYS A 222 -13.07 2.82 8.91
N GLU A 223 -11.77 3.01 8.72
CA GLU A 223 -11.05 4.21 9.17
C GLU A 223 -11.46 5.45 8.37
N LEU A 224 -11.55 5.33 7.05
CA LEU A 224 -12.02 6.39 6.16
C LEU A 224 -13.49 6.72 6.43
N GLN A 225 -14.35 5.72 6.67
CA GLN A 225 -15.75 5.92 7.08
C GLN A 225 -15.83 6.74 8.38
N PHE A 226 -14.97 6.43 9.36
CA PHE A 226 -14.89 7.16 10.62
C PHE A 226 -14.41 8.61 10.43
N LEU A 227 -13.37 8.83 9.61
CA LEU A 227 -12.85 10.16 9.32
C LEU A 227 -13.84 11.05 8.55
N LEU A 228 -14.63 10.46 7.65
CA LEU A 228 -15.68 11.17 6.89
C LEU A 228 -16.91 11.45 7.78
N GLY A 229 -17.22 10.59 8.76
CA GLY A 229 -18.31 10.82 9.70
C GLY A 229 -19.62 11.21 9.02
N LYS A 230 -20.16 12.40 9.34
CA LYS A 230 -21.37 12.97 8.73
C LYS A 230 -21.11 13.91 7.53
N SER A 231 -19.87 14.31 7.27
CA SER A 231 -19.53 15.34 6.28
C SER A 231 -18.39 14.89 5.39
N ALA A 232 -18.57 15.00 4.07
CA ALA A 232 -17.64 14.44 3.08
C ALA A 232 -16.19 14.94 3.20
N ILE A 233 -15.96 16.23 3.49
CA ILE A 233 -14.60 16.79 3.60
C ILE A 233 -14.60 17.88 4.67
N THR A 234 -13.59 17.85 5.56
CA THR A 234 -13.35 18.86 6.59
C THR A 234 -12.25 19.83 6.15
N HIS A 235 -12.32 21.10 6.59
CA HIS A 235 -11.27 22.10 6.34
C HIS A 235 -10.03 21.98 7.26
N ASP A 236 -10.04 21.08 8.24
CA ASP A 236 -8.85 20.79 9.07
C ASP A 236 -7.79 20.04 8.24
N ASP A 237 -6.63 20.68 8.04
CA ASP A 237 -5.51 20.12 7.27
C ASP A 237 -4.99 18.78 7.82
N LYS A 238 -5.02 18.60 9.15
CA LYS A 238 -4.55 17.36 9.79
C LYS A 238 -5.50 16.20 9.52
N ILE A 239 -6.81 16.46 9.53
CA ILE A 239 -7.84 15.48 9.15
C ILE A 239 -7.77 15.22 7.64
N ARG A 240 -7.62 16.27 6.83
CA ARG A 240 -7.49 16.15 5.37
C ARG A 240 -6.29 15.29 4.96
N ALA A 241 -5.14 15.47 5.62
CA ALA A 241 -3.96 14.63 5.41
C ALA A 241 -4.22 13.15 5.76
N LYS A 242 -4.95 12.88 6.86
CA LYS A 242 -5.36 11.50 7.22
C LYS A 242 -6.33 10.90 6.21
N ILE A 243 -7.29 11.68 5.71
CA ILE A 243 -8.22 11.25 4.65
C ILE A 243 -7.43 10.89 3.39
N LYS A 244 -6.52 11.76 2.93
CA LYS A 244 -5.64 11.47 1.79
C LYS A 244 -4.83 10.18 2.00
N ALA A 245 -4.26 9.98 3.19
CA ALA A 245 -3.51 8.75 3.50
C ALA A 245 -4.38 7.50 3.36
N GLN A 246 -5.62 7.54 3.85
CA GLN A 246 -6.55 6.42 3.73
C GLN A 246 -7.04 6.21 2.29
N CYS A 247 -7.23 7.27 1.52
CA CYS A 247 -7.50 7.16 0.08
C CYS A 247 -6.36 6.43 -0.64
N ARG A 248 -5.11 6.75 -0.28
CA ARG A 248 -3.93 6.09 -0.84
C ARG A 248 -3.94 4.60 -0.56
N VAL A 249 -4.17 4.21 0.70
CA VAL A 249 -4.27 2.80 1.10
C VAL A 249 -5.37 2.09 0.31
N LEU A 250 -6.54 2.72 0.16
CA LEU A 250 -7.65 2.13 -0.59
C LEU A 250 -7.32 1.95 -2.08
N LEU A 251 -6.60 2.91 -2.69
CA LEU A 251 -6.09 2.80 -4.07
C LEU A 251 -5.01 1.72 -4.20
N GLU A 252 -4.06 1.65 -3.26
CA GLU A 252 -3.01 0.62 -3.19
C GLU A 252 -3.61 -0.78 -3.10
N GLU A 253 -4.62 -0.99 -2.24
CA GLU A 253 -5.32 -2.27 -2.11
C GLU A 253 -6.10 -2.64 -3.39
N PHE A 254 -6.74 -1.65 -4.01
CA PHE A 254 -7.50 -1.87 -5.24
C PHE A 254 -6.59 -2.23 -6.42
N LEU A 255 -5.55 -1.42 -6.65
CA LEU A 255 -4.59 -1.60 -7.74
C LEU A 255 -3.63 -2.75 -7.48
N GLY A 256 -3.39 -3.11 -6.22
CA GLY A 256 -2.60 -4.27 -5.81
C GLY A 256 -3.16 -5.60 -6.31
N LYS A 257 -4.43 -5.64 -6.72
CA LYS A 257 -5.04 -6.80 -7.41
C LYS A 257 -4.51 -7.00 -8.83
N ILE A 258 -3.91 -5.97 -9.42
CA ILE A 258 -3.25 -6.04 -10.73
C ILE A 258 -1.82 -6.51 -10.50
N ASN A 259 -1.57 -7.77 -10.84
CA ASN A 259 -0.23 -8.35 -10.79
C ASN A 259 0.60 -7.80 -11.96
N VAL A 260 1.67 -7.09 -11.63
CA VAL A 260 2.64 -6.57 -12.61
C VAL A 260 4.03 -7.03 -12.19
N LEU A 261 4.77 -7.64 -13.11
CA LEU A 261 6.16 -8.02 -12.91
C LEU A 261 7.03 -7.24 -13.89
N VAL A 262 8.06 -6.57 -13.38
CA VAL A 262 9.00 -5.79 -14.19
C VAL A 262 10.27 -6.61 -14.42
N ASN A 263 10.59 -6.88 -15.69
CA ASN A 263 11.71 -7.71 -16.13
C ASN A 263 11.82 -9.05 -15.36
N PRO A 264 10.74 -9.87 -15.29
CA PRO A 264 10.75 -11.11 -14.53
C PRO A 264 11.81 -12.10 -15.05
N ALA A 265 12.42 -12.84 -14.13
CA ALA A 265 13.29 -13.96 -14.47
C ALA A 265 12.47 -15.14 -15.02
N PRO A 266 13.05 -16.05 -15.83
CA PRO A 266 12.31 -17.19 -16.41
C PRO A 266 11.57 -18.05 -15.37
N LYS A 267 12.12 -18.19 -14.16
CA LYS A 267 11.51 -18.93 -13.06
C LYS A 267 10.25 -18.27 -12.49
N GLU A 268 10.18 -16.94 -12.54
CA GLU A 268 9.02 -16.17 -12.05
C GLU A 268 7.84 -16.22 -13.03
N LEU A 269 8.12 -16.57 -14.28
CA LEU A 269 7.12 -16.79 -15.32
C LEU A 269 6.44 -18.16 -15.21
N GLU A 270 7.05 -19.13 -14.50
CA GLU A 270 6.52 -20.48 -14.37
C GLU A 270 5.23 -20.51 -13.54
N GLY A 271 4.11 -20.82 -14.21
CA GLY A 271 2.80 -20.91 -13.56
C GLY A 271 2.15 -19.56 -13.27
N LEU A 272 2.68 -18.47 -13.83
CA LEU A 272 2.08 -17.15 -13.77
C LEU A 272 0.70 -17.17 -14.45
N ALA A 273 -0.30 -16.58 -13.81
CA ALA A 273 -1.64 -16.50 -14.35
C ALA A 273 -2.29 -15.16 -13.95
N SER A 274 -2.99 -14.54 -14.91
CA SER A 274 -3.64 -13.24 -14.73
C SER A 274 -2.67 -12.14 -14.25
N ALA A 275 -1.56 -11.98 -14.96
CA ALA A 275 -0.53 -10.99 -14.64
C ALA A 275 0.04 -10.31 -15.88
N PHE A 276 0.43 -9.05 -15.74
CA PHE A 276 1.19 -8.31 -16.73
C PHE A 276 2.68 -8.48 -16.47
N THR A 277 3.46 -8.64 -17.52
CA THR A 277 4.92 -8.56 -17.46
C THR A 277 5.39 -7.43 -18.34
N VAL A 278 6.29 -6.61 -17.82
CA VAL A 278 6.91 -5.49 -18.53
C VAL A 278 8.34 -5.88 -18.88
N ASP A 279 8.72 -5.74 -20.14
CA ASP A 279 10.10 -5.81 -20.61
C ASP A 279 10.57 -4.38 -20.89
N GLU A 280 11.35 -3.81 -19.96
CA GLU A 280 11.85 -2.43 -20.07
C GLU A 280 12.79 -2.25 -21.26
N LYS A 281 13.50 -3.31 -21.68
CA LYS A 281 14.45 -3.22 -22.81
C LYS A 281 13.75 -3.15 -24.15
N LYS A 282 12.59 -3.80 -24.25
CA LYS A 282 11.77 -3.81 -25.46
C LYS A 282 10.60 -2.85 -25.39
N GLU A 283 10.46 -2.13 -24.26
CA GLU A 283 9.33 -1.25 -23.95
C GLU A 283 7.98 -1.95 -24.19
N GLY A 284 7.91 -3.25 -23.90
CA GLY A 284 6.79 -4.11 -24.26
C GLY A 284 6.03 -4.63 -23.05
N ILE A 285 4.72 -4.80 -23.21
CA ILE A 285 3.87 -5.44 -22.19
C ILE A 285 3.33 -6.76 -22.74
N THR A 286 3.41 -7.79 -21.91
CA THR A 286 2.78 -9.10 -22.18
C THR A 286 1.78 -9.42 -21.08
N TRP A 287 0.58 -9.84 -21.45
CA TRP A 287 -0.43 -10.35 -20.55
C TRP A 287 -0.36 -11.88 -20.47
N TYR A 288 -0.32 -12.42 -19.25
CA TYR A 288 -0.46 -13.84 -18.97
C TYR A 288 -1.91 -14.10 -18.58
N ASP A 289 -2.64 -14.87 -19.37
CA ASP A 289 -4.03 -15.19 -19.08
C ASP A 289 -4.18 -16.19 -17.90
N SER A 290 -5.41 -16.56 -17.56
CA SER A 290 -5.68 -17.51 -16.48
C SER A 290 -5.14 -18.93 -16.72
N LEU A 291 -4.76 -19.25 -17.96
CA LEU A 291 -4.17 -20.53 -18.35
C LEU A 291 -2.64 -20.44 -18.46
N GLY A 292 -2.05 -19.27 -18.17
CA GLY A 292 -0.62 -19.00 -18.28
C GLY A 292 -0.13 -18.81 -19.72
N ARG A 293 -1.04 -18.59 -20.68
CA ARG A 293 -0.64 -18.25 -22.06
C ARG A 293 -0.30 -16.77 -22.16
N THR A 294 0.68 -16.47 -22.99
CA THR A 294 1.19 -15.12 -23.19
C THR A 294 0.53 -14.43 -24.37
N HIS A 295 0.24 -13.15 -24.18
CA HIS A 295 -0.37 -12.30 -25.19
C HIS A 295 0.34 -10.97 -25.20
N ALA A 296 1.09 -10.69 -26.27
CA ALA A 296 1.72 -9.39 -26.46
C ALA A 296 0.64 -8.32 -26.64
N ILE A 297 0.78 -7.20 -25.94
CA ILE A 297 -0.18 -6.10 -25.99
C ILE A 297 0.35 -5.05 -26.97
N ASP A 298 -0.45 -4.71 -27.98
CA ASP A 298 -0.15 -3.55 -28.83
C ASP A 298 -0.36 -2.27 -28.02
N LEU A 299 0.69 -1.46 -27.89
CA LEU A 299 0.68 -0.21 -27.11
C LEU A 299 0.19 0.99 -27.92
N LYS A 300 0.07 0.88 -29.26
CA LYS A 300 -0.42 1.98 -30.12
C LYS A 300 -1.76 2.57 -29.67
N PRO A 301 -2.74 1.78 -29.20
CA PRO A 301 -4.01 2.31 -28.69
C PRO A 301 -3.89 2.95 -27.28
N TYR A 302 -2.74 2.82 -26.62
CA TYR A 302 -2.52 3.21 -25.23
C TYR A 302 -1.29 4.12 -25.07
N PRO A 303 -1.29 5.32 -25.68
CA PRO A 303 -0.12 6.20 -25.71
C PRO A 303 0.39 6.61 -24.33
N LEU A 304 -0.49 6.73 -23.32
CA LEU A 304 -0.08 7.04 -21.94
C LEU A 304 0.68 5.89 -21.28
N VAL A 305 0.35 4.64 -21.63
CA VAL A 305 1.06 3.45 -21.15
C VAL A 305 2.46 3.41 -21.76
N GLU A 306 2.55 3.64 -23.06
CA GLU A 306 3.83 3.70 -23.79
C GLU A 306 4.72 4.84 -23.26
N ASP A 307 4.17 6.03 -23.04
CA ASP A 307 4.90 7.18 -22.51
C ASP A 307 5.41 6.92 -21.08
N CYS A 308 4.58 6.28 -20.24
CA CYS A 308 4.95 5.91 -18.88
C CYS A 308 6.12 4.91 -18.87
N LEU A 309 6.12 3.92 -19.78
CA LEU A 309 7.21 2.94 -19.90
C LEU A 309 8.54 3.58 -20.32
N LYS A 310 8.50 4.59 -21.18
CA LYS A 310 9.69 5.27 -21.68
C LYS A 310 10.30 6.23 -20.66
N LYS A 311 9.45 6.92 -19.90
CA LYS A 311 9.89 8.05 -19.06
C LYS A 311 10.10 7.70 -17.60
N ARG A 312 9.43 6.67 -17.07
CA ARG A 312 9.36 6.44 -15.63
C ARG A 312 10.03 5.14 -15.22
N ASP A 313 10.74 5.20 -14.10
CA ASP A 313 11.27 4.01 -13.43
C ASP A 313 10.15 3.31 -12.65
N LEU A 314 9.75 2.13 -13.10
CA LEU A 314 8.72 1.30 -12.47
C LEU A 314 9.21 0.63 -11.17
N ARG A 315 10.49 0.78 -10.79
CA ARG A 315 11.00 0.37 -9.47
C ARG A 315 10.55 1.30 -8.36
N ASP A 316 10.19 2.53 -8.69
CA ASP A 316 9.53 3.43 -7.75
C ASP A 316 8.07 3.01 -7.58
N LYS A 317 7.67 2.76 -6.33
CA LYS A 317 6.32 2.32 -5.97
C LYS A 317 5.23 3.30 -6.41
N SER A 318 5.53 4.61 -6.42
CA SER A 318 4.57 5.61 -6.89
C SER A 318 4.30 5.46 -8.40
N ASN A 319 5.37 5.30 -9.18
CA ASN A 319 5.28 5.07 -10.62
C ASN A 319 4.62 3.72 -10.94
N GLU A 320 4.93 2.66 -10.19
CA GLU A 320 4.27 1.35 -10.35
C GLU A 320 2.76 1.45 -10.15
N LEU A 321 2.32 2.21 -9.14
CA LEU A 321 0.90 2.39 -8.84
C LEU A 321 0.19 3.21 -9.91
N PHE A 322 0.83 4.29 -10.39
CA PHE A 322 0.36 5.04 -11.55
C PHE A 322 0.26 4.16 -12.80
N PHE A 323 1.27 3.34 -13.07
CA PHE A 323 1.27 2.43 -14.19
C PHE A 323 0.15 1.38 -14.08
N LYS A 324 -0.06 0.79 -12.90
CA LYS A 324 -1.19 -0.11 -12.63
C LYS A 324 -2.54 0.54 -12.91
N SER A 325 -2.70 1.82 -12.59
CA SER A 325 -3.94 2.56 -12.91
C SER A 325 -4.18 2.67 -14.42
N LEU A 326 -3.13 2.81 -15.22
CA LEU A 326 -3.23 2.81 -16.69
C LEU A 326 -3.58 1.42 -17.24
N LEU A 327 -3.03 0.36 -16.64
CA LEU A 327 -3.30 -1.03 -17.06
C LEU A 327 -4.77 -1.43 -16.92
N LEU A 328 -5.55 -0.78 -16.05
CA LEU A 328 -7.01 -0.97 -15.96
C LEU A 328 -7.73 -0.72 -17.29
N ARG A 329 -7.13 0.05 -18.20
CA ARG A 329 -7.70 0.43 -19.49
C ARG A 329 -7.16 -0.39 -20.66
N VAL A 330 -6.13 -1.19 -20.42
CA VAL A 330 -5.57 -2.07 -21.42
C VAL A 330 -6.51 -3.26 -21.65
N SER A 331 -7.02 -3.40 -22.87
CA SER A 331 -7.91 -4.49 -23.23
C SER A 331 -7.15 -5.81 -23.28
N THR A 332 -7.48 -6.72 -22.36
CA THR A 332 -7.01 -8.11 -22.34
C THR A 332 -8.00 -9.06 -23.03
N ARG A 333 -9.12 -8.57 -23.56
CA ARG A 333 -10.20 -9.40 -24.13
C ARG A 333 -9.85 -10.02 -25.48
N HIS A 334 -9.13 -9.30 -26.35
CA HIS A 334 -8.76 -9.82 -27.68
C HIS A 334 -7.66 -10.89 -27.63
N ALA A 335 -7.01 -11.04 -26.48
CA ALA A 335 -6.02 -12.09 -26.23
C ALA A 335 -6.69 -13.47 -26.03
N VAL A 336 -7.87 -13.52 -25.42
CA VAL A 336 -8.58 -14.78 -25.20
C VAL A 336 -9.60 -14.97 -26.32
N ASP A 337 -9.19 -15.71 -27.34
CA ASP A 337 -10.03 -16.15 -28.46
C ASP A 337 -11.44 -16.57 -27.98
N ASN A 338 -12.47 -15.86 -28.44
CA ASN A 338 -13.87 -16.05 -28.02
C ASN A 338 -14.34 -17.49 -28.21
N GLU A 339 -13.82 -18.19 -29.23
CA GLU A 339 -14.11 -19.61 -29.45
C GLU A 339 -13.54 -20.49 -28.34
N LYS A 340 -12.37 -20.14 -27.79
CA LYS A 340 -11.73 -20.87 -26.70
C LYS A 340 -12.40 -20.59 -25.36
N GLN A 341 -12.92 -19.38 -25.15
CA GLN A 341 -13.72 -19.09 -23.96
C GLN A 341 -15.07 -19.84 -23.99
N LYS A 342 -15.72 -19.88 -25.16
CA LYS A 342 -16.91 -20.74 -25.38
C LYS A 342 -16.57 -22.21 -25.20
N SER A 343 -15.45 -22.69 -25.72
CA SER A 343 -15.06 -24.09 -25.57
C SER A 343 -14.72 -24.44 -24.12
N LEU A 344 -14.09 -23.53 -23.37
CA LEU A 344 -13.80 -23.72 -21.94
C LEU A 344 -15.07 -23.69 -21.09
N LEU A 345 -16.02 -22.79 -21.37
CA LEU A 345 -17.34 -22.82 -20.74
C LEU A 345 -18.09 -24.12 -21.06
N GLN A 346 -18.06 -24.58 -22.31
CA GLN A 346 -18.62 -25.87 -22.71
C GLN A 346 -17.90 -27.04 -22.02
N LEU A 347 -16.58 -26.97 -21.83
CA LEU A 347 -15.78 -28.00 -21.17
C LEU A 347 -16.04 -27.99 -19.65
N MET A 348 -16.21 -26.81 -19.05
CA MET A 348 -16.62 -26.68 -17.66
C MET A 348 -18.07 -27.15 -17.47
N GLN A 349 -19.00 -26.88 -18.38
CA GLN A 349 -20.34 -27.47 -18.38
C GLN A 349 -20.30 -29.00 -18.57
N LYS A 350 -19.35 -29.52 -19.37
CA LYS A 350 -19.14 -30.97 -19.52
C LYS A 350 -18.54 -31.61 -18.27
N ARG A 351 -17.73 -30.89 -17.49
CA ARG A 351 -16.90 -31.46 -16.41
C ARG A 351 -17.42 -31.16 -15.00
N PHE A 352 -18.05 -30.01 -14.81
CA PHE A 352 -18.72 -29.62 -13.57
C PHE A 352 -20.21 -29.87 -13.79
N SER A 353 -20.70 -30.89 -13.11
CA SER A 353 -22.09 -31.35 -13.03
C SER A 353 -23.14 -30.25 -13.22
N CYS A 354 -24.11 -30.53 -14.09
CA CYS A 354 -25.40 -29.84 -14.24
C CYS A 354 -25.88 -29.23 -12.90
N GLU A 355 -25.85 -27.90 -12.76
CA GLU A 355 -26.41 -27.25 -11.58
C GLU A 355 -27.94 -27.39 -11.64
N LEU A 356 -28.51 -28.21 -10.74
CA LEU A 356 -29.96 -28.42 -10.64
C LEU A 356 -30.55 -27.51 -9.57
N LEU A 357 -31.36 -26.55 -9.99
CA LEU A 357 -32.14 -25.67 -9.13
C LEU A 357 -33.56 -26.23 -8.98
N LEU A 358 -34.09 -26.22 -7.77
CA LEU A 358 -35.44 -26.68 -7.44
C LEU A 358 -36.22 -25.46 -6.97
N THR A 359 -37.30 -25.08 -7.65
CA THR A 359 -38.11 -23.92 -7.26
C THR A 359 -39.53 -24.03 -7.81
N ASN A 360 -40.49 -23.44 -7.11
CA ASN A 360 -41.86 -23.27 -7.60
C ASN A 360 -42.08 -21.99 -8.40
N GLU A 361 -41.16 -21.03 -8.29
CA GLU A 361 -41.34 -19.70 -8.84
C GLU A 361 -40.22 -19.36 -9.80
N LEU A 362 -40.42 -19.67 -11.08
CA LEU A 362 -39.45 -19.37 -12.14
C LEU A 362 -39.06 -17.88 -12.17
N ALA A 363 -39.99 -17.00 -11.79
CA ALA A 363 -39.79 -15.54 -11.74
C ALA A 363 -38.90 -15.06 -10.57
N ARG A 364 -38.68 -15.87 -9.52
CA ARG A 364 -37.88 -15.49 -8.34
C ARG A 364 -36.40 -15.87 -8.44
N LEU A 365 -35.98 -16.51 -9.52
CA LEU A 365 -34.60 -16.97 -9.64
C LEU A 365 -33.63 -15.79 -9.79
N PRO A 366 -32.50 -15.78 -9.05
CA PRO A 366 -31.44 -14.81 -9.29
C PRO A 366 -30.91 -14.94 -10.72
N ALA A 367 -30.30 -13.86 -11.24
CA ALA A 367 -29.81 -13.75 -12.62
C ALA A 367 -29.26 -15.09 -13.17
N GLN A 368 -29.87 -15.56 -14.27
CA GLN A 368 -29.78 -16.94 -14.73
C GLN A 368 -28.35 -17.35 -15.09
N ARG A 369 -27.86 -18.44 -14.47
CA ARG A 369 -26.55 -19.04 -14.80
C ARG A 369 -26.67 -19.91 -16.05
N LEU A 370 -25.87 -19.60 -17.07
CA LEU A 370 -25.84 -20.35 -18.34
C LEU A 370 -25.55 -21.85 -18.12
N GLY A 371 -26.47 -22.70 -18.57
CA GLY A 371 -26.35 -24.16 -18.49
C GLY A 371 -26.89 -24.81 -17.23
N ALA A 372 -27.48 -24.05 -16.30
CA ALA A 372 -28.22 -24.62 -15.16
C ALA A 372 -29.55 -25.23 -15.61
N TYR A 373 -29.96 -26.32 -14.95
CA TYR A 373 -31.28 -26.91 -15.12
C TYR A 373 -32.16 -26.51 -13.93
N ILE A 374 -33.41 -26.19 -14.22
CA ILE A 374 -34.39 -25.79 -13.23
C ILE A 374 -35.52 -26.82 -13.27
N LEU A 375 -35.73 -27.52 -12.17
CA LEU A 375 -36.87 -28.39 -12.01
C LEU A 375 -37.93 -27.66 -11.19
N THR A 376 -39.08 -27.45 -11.80
CA THR A 376 -40.22 -26.76 -11.22
C THR A 376 -41.44 -27.67 -11.20
N ARG A 377 -42.44 -27.29 -10.41
CA ARG A 377 -43.69 -28.01 -10.36
C ARG A 377 -44.84 -27.07 -10.68
N GLU A 378 -45.51 -27.30 -11.79
CA GLU A 378 -46.66 -26.50 -12.23
C GLU A 378 -47.90 -27.39 -12.28
N LYS A 379 -48.97 -26.99 -11.59
CA LYS A 379 -50.25 -27.73 -11.57
C LYS A 379 -50.09 -29.23 -11.25
N SER A 380 -49.20 -29.55 -10.31
CA SER A 380 -48.83 -30.91 -9.87
C SER A 380 -47.94 -31.71 -10.82
N LEU A 381 -47.60 -31.19 -12.00
CA LEU A 381 -46.69 -31.81 -12.96
C LEU A 381 -45.29 -31.23 -12.84
N TRP A 382 -44.28 -32.08 -13.01
CA TRP A 382 -42.87 -31.69 -12.98
C TRP A 382 -42.43 -31.20 -14.36
N PHE A 383 -41.80 -30.02 -14.40
CA PHE A 383 -41.25 -29.43 -15.61
C PHE A 383 -39.76 -29.15 -15.43
N LEU A 384 -38.97 -29.61 -16.40
CA LEU A 384 -37.53 -29.37 -16.46
C LEU A 384 -37.23 -28.28 -17.49
N TYR A 385 -36.58 -27.22 -17.05
CA TYR A 385 -36.07 -26.15 -17.90
C TYR A 385 -34.55 -26.16 -17.92
N GLN A 386 -33.97 -25.68 -19.03
CA GLN A 386 -32.55 -25.39 -19.16
C GLN A 386 -32.36 -23.91 -19.46
N CYS A 387 -31.48 -23.25 -18.70
CA CYS A 387 -31.09 -21.86 -18.97
C CYS A 387 -30.14 -21.81 -20.16
N GLN A 388 -30.63 -21.30 -21.30
CA GLN A 388 -29.86 -21.05 -22.52
C GLN A 388 -30.00 -19.57 -22.90
N ASP A 389 -28.88 -18.90 -23.18
CA ASP A 389 -28.85 -17.50 -23.65
C ASP A 389 -29.66 -16.51 -22.77
N GLY A 390 -29.67 -16.73 -21.45
CA GLY A 390 -30.38 -15.87 -20.49
C GLY A 390 -31.91 -16.08 -20.45
N ALA A 391 -32.42 -17.15 -21.08
CA ALA A 391 -33.82 -17.57 -20.98
C ALA A 391 -33.95 -19.04 -20.56
N ALA A 392 -35.00 -19.36 -19.81
CA ALA A 392 -35.35 -20.72 -19.44
C ALA A 392 -36.16 -21.39 -20.55
N ARG A 393 -35.65 -22.47 -21.14
CA ARG A 393 -36.34 -23.25 -22.18
C ARG A 393 -36.73 -24.61 -21.64
N ALA A 394 -37.97 -25.05 -21.89
CA ALA A 394 -38.43 -26.38 -21.50
C ALA A 394 -37.62 -27.47 -22.23
N VAL A 395 -37.21 -28.50 -21.49
CA VAL A 395 -36.50 -29.66 -22.01
C VAL A 395 -37.53 -30.75 -22.29
N ASN A 396 -37.52 -31.31 -23.51
CA ASN A 396 -38.33 -32.49 -23.78
C ASN A 396 -37.73 -33.69 -23.03
N THR A 397 -38.49 -34.21 -22.06
CA THR A 397 -38.10 -35.37 -21.24
C THR A 397 -38.91 -36.62 -21.57
N ASP A 398 -39.71 -36.66 -22.64
CA ASP A 398 -40.67 -37.75 -22.91
C ASP A 398 -40.00 -39.12 -23.01
N ALA A 399 -38.77 -39.15 -23.55
CA ALA A 399 -37.98 -40.37 -23.69
C ALA A 399 -37.18 -40.77 -22.43
N TRP A 400 -37.32 -40.03 -21.32
CA TRP A 400 -36.50 -40.20 -20.11
C TRP A 400 -37.22 -41.06 -19.05
N GLU A 401 -37.46 -42.34 -19.33
CA GLU A 401 -38.24 -43.22 -18.45
C GLU A 401 -37.67 -43.35 -17.03
N GLU A 402 -36.35 -43.46 -16.87
CA GLU A 402 -35.68 -43.52 -15.56
C GLU A 402 -35.90 -42.23 -14.76
N TYR A 403 -35.96 -41.09 -15.43
CA TYR A 403 -36.21 -39.78 -14.83
C TYR A 403 -37.65 -39.65 -14.36
N HIS A 404 -38.63 -40.04 -15.19
CA HIS A 404 -40.04 -40.00 -14.80
C HIS A 404 -40.36 -40.93 -13.65
N LYS A 405 -39.84 -42.17 -13.65
CA LYS A 405 -39.98 -43.10 -12.50
C LYS A 405 -39.45 -42.49 -11.21
N MET A 406 -38.38 -41.71 -11.30
CA MET A 406 -37.83 -41.02 -10.14
C MET A 406 -38.71 -39.86 -9.68
N LEU A 407 -39.25 -39.07 -10.62
CA LEU A 407 -40.19 -37.99 -10.30
C LEU A 407 -41.50 -38.52 -9.71
N ASP A 408 -42.01 -39.64 -10.19
CA ASP A 408 -43.20 -40.32 -9.65
C ASP A 408 -42.98 -40.74 -8.20
N GLY A 409 -41.77 -41.23 -7.88
CA GLY A 409 -41.36 -41.58 -6.52
C GLY A 409 -41.27 -40.39 -5.56
N LEU A 410 -41.10 -39.17 -6.07
CA LEU A 410 -41.14 -37.93 -5.26
C LEU A 410 -42.57 -37.51 -4.93
N GLY A 411 -43.56 -38.02 -5.66
CA GLY A 411 -44.98 -37.84 -5.40
C GLY A 411 -45.41 -36.37 -5.35
N SER A 412 -46.17 -36.02 -4.32
CA SER A 412 -46.75 -34.69 -4.13
C SER A 412 -45.85 -33.69 -3.39
N ARG A 413 -44.56 -33.96 -3.23
CA ARG A 413 -43.63 -33.04 -2.56
C ARG A 413 -43.38 -31.77 -3.37
N GLU A 414 -43.16 -30.68 -2.64
CA GLU A 414 -42.70 -29.42 -3.23
C GLU A 414 -41.21 -29.55 -3.63
N PRO A 415 -40.74 -28.85 -4.69
CA PRO A 415 -39.34 -28.89 -5.13
C PRO A 415 -38.35 -28.57 -4.01
N GLU A 416 -38.71 -27.65 -3.11
CA GLU A 416 -37.87 -27.24 -1.98
C GLU A 416 -37.76 -28.32 -0.88
N ALA A 417 -38.71 -29.26 -0.83
CA ALA A 417 -38.74 -30.35 0.14
C ALA A 417 -37.99 -31.62 -0.31
N ILE A 418 -37.41 -31.63 -1.52
CA ILE A 418 -36.63 -32.74 -2.04
C ILE A 418 -35.31 -32.85 -1.29
N GLN A 419 -34.96 -34.05 -0.83
CA GLN A 419 -33.72 -34.27 -0.09
C GLN A 419 -32.48 -34.15 -0.98
N ALA A 420 -31.34 -33.82 -0.39
CA ALA A 420 -30.08 -33.65 -1.13
C ALA A 420 -29.66 -34.93 -1.91
N GLU A 421 -29.96 -36.11 -1.39
CA GLU A 421 -29.65 -37.39 -2.05
C GLU A 421 -30.50 -37.62 -3.30
N GLU A 422 -31.80 -37.30 -3.22
CA GLU A 422 -32.74 -37.35 -4.35
C GLU A 422 -32.36 -36.30 -5.40
N LYS A 423 -32.00 -35.09 -4.96
CA LYS A 423 -31.49 -34.04 -5.84
C LYS A 423 -30.24 -34.46 -6.61
N GLU A 424 -29.30 -35.14 -5.95
CA GLU A 424 -28.06 -35.61 -6.58
C GLU A 424 -28.31 -36.76 -7.57
N LYS A 425 -29.24 -37.67 -7.25
CA LYS A 425 -29.69 -38.73 -8.16
C LYS A 425 -30.37 -38.15 -9.41
N LEU A 426 -31.26 -37.16 -9.26
CA LEU A 426 -31.87 -36.42 -10.37
C LEU A 426 -30.80 -35.74 -11.22
N ARG A 427 -29.82 -35.08 -10.59
CA ARG A 427 -28.69 -34.46 -11.28
C ARG A 427 -27.89 -35.46 -12.10
N GLY A 428 -27.66 -36.66 -11.55
CA GLY A 428 -27.01 -37.77 -12.24
C GLY A 428 -27.80 -38.25 -13.47
N LEU A 429 -29.12 -38.42 -13.34
CA LEU A 429 -29.99 -38.83 -14.45
C LEU A 429 -30.06 -37.77 -15.55
N ILE A 430 -30.27 -36.51 -15.20
CA ILE A 430 -30.27 -35.39 -16.16
C ILE A 430 -28.93 -35.35 -16.90
N THR A 431 -27.81 -35.47 -16.18
CA THR A 431 -26.47 -35.46 -16.79
C THR A 431 -26.24 -36.66 -17.72
N LYS A 432 -26.75 -37.85 -17.38
CA LYS A 432 -26.64 -39.07 -18.19
C LYS A 432 -27.50 -38.96 -19.45
N LEU A 433 -28.74 -38.52 -19.32
CA LEU A 433 -29.75 -38.52 -20.37
C LEU A 433 -29.61 -37.33 -21.32
N SER A 434 -29.20 -36.16 -20.82
CA SER A 434 -28.91 -34.99 -21.66
C SER A 434 -27.66 -35.17 -22.55
N ARG A 435 -26.87 -36.23 -22.31
CA ARG A 435 -25.68 -36.58 -23.10
C ARG A 435 -25.95 -37.64 -24.14
N MET A 436 -27.12 -38.28 -24.14
CA MET A 436 -27.43 -39.26 -25.17
C MET A 436 -27.65 -38.51 -26.49
N PRO A 437 -26.88 -38.82 -27.54
CA PRO A 437 -27.14 -38.23 -28.85
C PRO A 437 -28.58 -38.61 -29.22
N VAL A 438 -29.38 -37.60 -29.57
CA VAL A 438 -30.69 -37.82 -30.18
C VAL A 438 -30.43 -38.71 -31.38
N VAL A 439 -30.83 -39.98 -31.31
CA VAL A 439 -30.66 -40.93 -32.40
C VAL A 439 -31.51 -40.39 -33.55
N VAL A 440 -30.82 -39.70 -34.47
CA VAL A 440 -31.37 -39.23 -35.73
C VAL A 440 -31.90 -40.44 -36.47
N ARG A 441 -33.19 -40.40 -36.81
CA ARG A 441 -33.76 -41.20 -37.88
C ARG A 441 -32.95 -40.89 -39.16
N THR A 442 -32.14 -41.87 -39.58
CA THR A 442 -31.55 -42.14 -40.91
C THR A 442 -31.41 -40.99 -41.91
N GLU A 443 -30.17 -40.67 -42.31
CA GLU A 443 -29.66 -40.81 -43.70
C GLU A 443 -28.11 -40.67 -43.75
N GLU A 444 -27.53 -41.19 -44.83
CA GLU A 444 -26.19 -41.81 -45.02
C GLU A 444 -24.97 -40.85 -45.27
N PRO A 445 -23.71 -41.37 -45.41
CA PRO A 445 -22.49 -40.74 -44.90
C PRO A 445 -21.60 -40.01 -45.92
N VAL A 446 -20.74 -39.10 -45.43
CA VAL A 446 -19.52 -38.64 -46.13
C VAL A 446 -18.29 -38.67 -45.19
N LYS A 447 -17.17 -39.10 -45.77
CA LYS A 447 -15.87 -39.51 -45.17
C LYS A 447 -15.09 -38.42 -44.40
N PRO A 448 -14.14 -38.84 -43.53
CA PRO A 448 -13.40 -37.99 -42.58
C PRO A 448 -12.11 -37.41 -43.17
N VAL A 449 -11.49 -36.45 -42.44
CA VAL A 449 -10.05 -36.03 -42.35
C VAL A 449 -10.04 -34.54 -41.90
N LEU A 450 -9.45 -34.08 -40.78
CA LEU A 450 -8.07 -34.16 -40.30
C LEU A 450 -7.94 -34.19 -38.76
N LYS A 451 -6.79 -34.72 -38.35
CA LYS A 451 -6.29 -35.04 -37.00
C LYS A 451 -6.18 -33.84 -36.06
N ILE A 452 -6.74 -33.99 -34.85
CA ILE A 452 -6.24 -33.33 -33.65
C ILE A 452 -5.16 -34.24 -33.04
N ASN A 453 -3.98 -33.69 -32.75
CA ASN A 453 -2.87 -34.40 -32.13
C ASN A 453 -3.16 -34.61 -30.62
N ILE A 454 -3.42 -35.85 -30.24
CA ILE A 454 -3.85 -36.30 -28.89
C ILE A 454 -2.64 -36.61 -27.98
N ALA A 455 -1.40 -36.31 -28.40
CA ALA A 455 -0.20 -36.73 -27.68
C ALA A 455 -0.08 -36.21 -26.23
N GLU A 456 -0.76 -35.11 -25.86
CA GLU A 456 -0.72 -34.58 -24.48
C GLU A 456 -1.87 -35.05 -23.57
N PHE A 457 -2.82 -35.86 -24.06
CA PHE A 457 -3.96 -36.35 -23.26
C PHE A 457 -3.74 -37.70 -22.58
N SER A 458 -2.71 -38.46 -22.99
CA SER A 458 -2.42 -39.80 -22.45
C SER A 458 -2.03 -39.79 -20.96
N ALA A 459 -1.40 -38.70 -20.49
CA ALA A 459 -1.01 -38.55 -19.08
C ALA A 459 -2.21 -38.27 -18.16
N LEU A 460 -3.29 -37.69 -18.69
CA LEU A 460 -4.48 -37.32 -17.93
C LEU A 460 -5.49 -38.48 -17.83
N GLU A 461 -5.61 -39.30 -18.88
CA GLU A 461 -6.40 -40.54 -18.87
C GLU A 461 -5.84 -41.59 -17.89
N LYS A 462 -4.51 -41.76 -17.84
CA LYS A 462 -3.87 -42.68 -16.87
C LYS A 462 -4.13 -42.32 -15.41
N CYS A 463 -4.38 -41.06 -15.10
CA CYS A 463 -4.65 -40.61 -13.73
C CYS A 463 -6.14 -40.68 -13.32
N LEU A 464 -7.07 -40.82 -14.28
CA LEU A 464 -8.51 -40.73 -14.03
C LEU A 464 -9.30 -41.99 -14.44
N GLY A 465 -8.73 -42.88 -15.24
CA GLY A 465 -9.42 -44.05 -15.83
C GLY A 465 -9.28 -45.38 -15.08
N GLY A 466 -8.94 -45.40 -13.79
CA GLY A 466 -8.83 -46.64 -13.02
C GLY A 466 -10.07 -46.90 -12.17
N HIS A 467 -11.08 -47.59 -12.71
CA HIS A 467 -11.97 -48.57 -12.03
C HIS A 467 -13.28 -48.76 -12.81
N LEU A 468 -13.33 -49.76 -13.70
CA LEU A 468 -14.48 -50.67 -13.90
C LEU A 468 -14.21 -51.63 -15.05
N ALA A 469 -13.65 -52.80 -14.72
CA ALA A 469 -13.85 -54.01 -15.49
C ALA A 469 -13.67 -55.22 -14.56
N LYS A 470 -14.79 -55.77 -14.07
CA LYS A 470 -14.85 -57.16 -13.60
C LYS A 470 -15.33 -58.00 -14.78
N ALA A 471 -14.48 -58.89 -15.27
CA ALA A 471 -14.89 -60.09 -16.01
C ALA A 471 -13.94 -61.25 -15.66
N LYS A 472 -14.51 -62.46 -15.62
CA LYS A 472 -14.06 -63.69 -14.94
C LYS A 472 -12.91 -64.44 -15.63
N HIS A 473 -12.16 -65.20 -14.79
CA HIS A 473 -11.31 -66.40 -15.04
C HIS A 473 -10.13 -66.25 -16.04
N ASN A 474 -8.94 -66.84 -15.89
CA ASN A 474 -8.37 -67.87 -15.01
C ASN A 474 -6.81 -67.76 -15.03
N ALA A 475 -6.18 -68.30 -13.97
CA ALA A 475 -4.80 -68.81 -13.88
C ALA A 475 -3.57 -67.87 -13.70
N LYS A 476 -2.97 -68.07 -12.50
CA LYS A 476 -1.55 -68.12 -12.07
C LYS A 476 -0.64 -66.88 -12.07
N ASP A 477 -0.19 -66.59 -10.84
CA ASP A 477 1.12 -66.08 -10.38
C ASP A 477 1.68 -64.83 -11.09
N THR A 478 1.82 -63.67 -10.45
CA THR A 478 2.84 -63.39 -9.42
C THR A 478 2.49 -62.07 -8.73
N LYS A 479 2.60 -61.99 -7.40
CA LYS A 479 2.29 -60.79 -6.58
C LYS A 479 3.49 -59.84 -6.50
N GLU A 480 3.32 -58.60 -6.93
CA GLU A 480 4.07 -57.45 -6.41
C GLU A 480 3.04 -56.35 -6.05
N VAL A 481 2.97 -56.01 -4.77
CA VAL A 481 2.00 -55.05 -4.22
C VAL A 481 2.69 -53.70 -4.09
N VAL A 482 2.44 -52.79 -5.02
CA VAL A 482 2.77 -51.36 -4.86
C VAL A 482 1.58 -50.67 -4.21
N GLN A 483 1.76 -50.29 -2.95
CA GLN A 483 0.76 -49.60 -2.14
C GLN A 483 0.79 -48.11 -2.51
N VAL A 484 -0.18 -47.68 -3.33
CA VAL A 484 -0.32 -46.25 -3.70
C VAL A 484 -0.93 -45.49 -2.52
N ASP A 485 -0.18 -44.51 -2.03
CA ASP A 485 -0.55 -43.61 -0.94
C ASP A 485 -1.79 -42.76 -1.33
N LYS A 486 -2.92 -43.11 -0.72
CA LYS A 486 -4.23 -42.49 -1.00
C LYS A 486 -4.28 -41.04 -0.51
N ASP A 487 -3.47 -40.67 0.46
CA ASP A 487 -3.46 -39.32 1.04
C ASP A 487 -2.73 -38.33 0.13
N ALA A 488 -1.67 -38.78 -0.54
CA ALA A 488 -0.99 -38.00 -1.58
C ALA A 488 -1.91 -37.67 -2.76
N VAL A 489 -2.76 -38.62 -3.19
CA VAL A 489 -3.74 -38.42 -4.26
C VAL A 489 -4.87 -37.48 -3.82
N ALA A 490 -5.33 -37.59 -2.58
CA ALA A 490 -6.35 -36.72 -2.00
C ALA A 490 -5.85 -35.26 -1.86
N GLN A 491 -4.62 -35.06 -1.37
CA GLN A 491 -3.99 -33.73 -1.30
C GLN A 491 -3.81 -33.10 -2.69
N LYS A 492 -3.39 -33.90 -3.69
CA LYS A 492 -3.23 -33.41 -5.07
C LYS A 492 -4.57 -32.98 -5.69
N LYS A 493 -5.65 -33.73 -5.41
CA LYS A 493 -7.03 -33.33 -5.79
C LYS A 493 -7.48 -32.05 -5.07
N LYS A 494 -7.26 -31.93 -3.77
CA LYS A 494 -7.63 -30.74 -2.97
C LYS A 494 -6.90 -29.48 -3.45
N LYS A 495 -5.61 -29.60 -3.79
CA LYS A 495 -4.78 -28.52 -4.36
C LYS A 495 -5.28 -28.10 -5.75
N LEU A 496 -5.65 -29.05 -6.62
CA LEU A 496 -6.25 -28.73 -7.92
C LEU A 496 -7.60 -28.01 -7.79
N VAL A 497 -8.50 -28.50 -6.93
CA VAL A 497 -9.82 -27.88 -6.72
C VAL A 497 -9.68 -26.45 -6.18
N SER A 498 -8.74 -26.20 -5.27
CA SER A 498 -8.46 -24.83 -4.79
C SER A 498 -7.97 -23.90 -5.91
N LYS A 499 -7.13 -24.41 -6.83
CA LYS A 499 -6.56 -23.65 -7.95
C LYS A 499 -7.61 -23.20 -8.98
N TYR A 500 -8.69 -23.96 -9.15
CA TYR A 500 -9.76 -23.63 -10.12
C TYR A 500 -11.00 -22.99 -9.48
N SER A 501 -11.11 -22.98 -8.15
CA SER A 501 -12.23 -22.31 -7.46
C SER A 501 -12.25 -20.79 -7.68
N ALA A 502 -11.07 -20.16 -7.69
CA ALA A 502 -10.92 -18.72 -7.96
C ALA A 502 -11.33 -18.32 -9.39
N VAL A 503 -11.15 -19.24 -10.35
CA VAL A 503 -11.55 -19.04 -11.75
C VAL A 503 -13.08 -18.99 -11.87
N ALA A 504 -13.81 -19.86 -11.15
CA ALA A 504 -15.26 -19.88 -11.15
C ALA A 504 -15.90 -18.62 -10.53
N THR A 505 -15.28 -18.04 -9.50
CA THR A 505 -15.79 -16.82 -8.83
C THR A 505 -15.62 -15.56 -9.70
N LEU A 506 -14.56 -15.50 -10.50
CA LEU A 506 -14.24 -14.33 -11.34
C LEU A 506 -15.16 -14.23 -12.56
N PHE A 507 -15.47 -15.36 -13.21
CA PHE A 507 -16.46 -15.41 -14.30
C PHE A 507 -17.91 -15.25 -13.80
N GLY A 508 -18.21 -15.69 -12.56
CA GLY A 508 -19.52 -15.47 -11.96
C GLY A 508 -19.82 -13.99 -11.65
N ALA A 509 -18.83 -13.21 -11.22
CA ALA A 509 -19.02 -11.81 -10.82
C ALA A 509 -19.10 -10.84 -12.02
N GLN A 510 -18.33 -11.06 -13.09
CA GLN A 510 -18.31 -10.16 -14.26
C GLN A 510 -19.51 -10.33 -15.21
N VAL A 511 -20.11 -11.52 -15.26
CA VAL A 511 -21.35 -11.75 -16.03
C VAL A 511 -22.54 -11.01 -15.40
N ILE A 512 -22.55 -10.80 -14.08
CA ILE A 512 -23.66 -10.13 -13.38
C ILE A 512 -23.77 -8.63 -13.71
N GLU A 513 -22.66 -7.93 -14.01
CA GLU A 513 -22.68 -6.50 -14.32
C GLU A 513 -23.20 -6.16 -15.72
N GLU A 514 -23.05 -7.06 -16.71
CA GLU A 514 -23.45 -6.78 -18.10
C GLU A 514 -24.96 -7.01 -18.35
N TYR A 515 -25.61 -7.87 -17.55
CA TYR A 515 -27.06 -8.14 -17.61
C TYR A 515 -27.92 -7.20 -16.74
N GLN A 516 -27.32 -6.27 -15.98
CA GLN A 516 -28.06 -5.25 -15.21
C GLN A 516 -28.43 -4.00 -16.03
N LYS A 517 -28.16 -3.98 -17.34
CA LYS A 517 -28.67 -2.91 -18.21
C LYS A 517 -30.19 -3.07 -18.39
N PRO A 518 -31.03 -2.07 -18.03
CA PRO A 518 -32.45 -2.15 -18.29
C PRO A 518 -32.69 -2.18 -19.81
N VAL A 519 -33.23 -3.30 -20.30
CA VAL A 519 -33.79 -3.38 -21.65
C VAL A 519 -35.05 -2.53 -21.63
N LYS A 520 -35.02 -1.37 -22.29
CA LYS A 520 -36.23 -0.59 -22.56
C LYS A 520 -37.14 -1.43 -23.46
N PRO A 521 -38.40 -1.70 -23.09
CA PRO A 521 -39.34 -2.33 -24.01
C PRO A 521 -39.58 -1.37 -25.18
N VAL A 522 -39.26 -1.82 -26.39
CA VAL A 522 -39.70 -1.16 -27.62
C VAL A 522 -41.18 -1.49 -27.77
N ILE A 523 -42.04 -0.57 -27.32
CA ILE A 523 -43.47 -0.58 -27.65
C ILE A 523 -43.60 0.15 -28.98
N THR A 524 -43.93 -0.59 -30.03
CA THR A 524 -44.38 -0.03 -31.31
C THR A 524 -45.75 0.61 -31.07
N ALA A 525 -45.80 1.94 -30.96
CA ALA A 525 -47.05 2.67 -30.92
C ALA A 525 -47.59 2.85 -32.35
N ALA A 526 -48.80 2.34 -32.57
CA ALA A 526 -49.58 2.61 -33.75
C ALA A 526 -49.96 4.11 -33.79
N VAL A 527 -49.91 4.65 -35.01
CA VAL A 527 -50.33 5.99 -35.41
C VAL A 527 -51.80 6.21 -35.05
N ILE A 528 -52.07 7.27 -34.27
CA ILE A 528 -53.38 7.94 -34.25
C ILE A 528 -53.10 9.45 -34.28
N ASP A 529 -53.70 10.07 -35.30
CA ASP A 529 -53.67 11.49 -35.64
C ASP A 529 -54.53 12.36 -34.69
N ASP A 530 -54.29 13.67 -34.79
CA ASP A 530 -55.10 14.80 -34.34
C ASP A 530 -55.17 15.14 -32.83
N TYR A 531 -54.52 16.25 -32.44
CA TYR A 531 -55.19 17.51 -32.06
C TYR A 531 -54.16 18.56 -31.59
N ILE A 532 -54.09 19.70 -32.27
CA ILE A 532 -53.26 20.88 -31.89
C ILE A 532 -54.18 21.93 -31.26
N PRO A 533 -53.92 22.41 -30.03
CA PRO A 533 -54.50 23.66 -29.55
C PRO A 533 -53.53 24.86 -29.74
N PRO A 534 -54.06 26.08 -29.93
CA PRO A 534 -53.31 27.27 -30.35
C PRO A 534 -52.55 27.96 -29.20
N PRO A 535 -51.60 28.86 -29.50
CA PRO A 535 -50.84 29.59 -28.48
C PRO A 535 -51.66 30.78 -27.94
N PRO A 536 -51.51 31.14 -26.64
CA PRO A 536 -52.05 32.39 -26.15
C PRO A 536 -51.09 33.56 -26.44
N THR A 537 -51.70 34.60 -26.98
CA THR A 537 -51.18 35.90 -27.39
C THR A 537 -50.77 36.78 -26.21
N GLU A 538 -49.87 37.72 -26.51
CA GLU A 538 -49.28 38.76 -25.67
C GLU A 538 -50.27 39.66 -24.90
N SER A 539 -49.81 40.22 -23.79
CA SER A 539 -50.08 41.64 -23.48
C SER A 539 -48.91 42.28 -22.73
N LEU A 540 -48.50 43.42 -23.29
CA LEU A 540 -47.55 44.42 -22.84
C LEU A 540 -48.23 45.34 -21.80
N GLU A 541 -47.50 45.80 -20.78
CA GLU A 541 -47.34 47.23 -20.40
C GLU A 541 -47.01 47.47 -18.91
N SER A 542 -46.12 48.46 -18.72
CA SER A 542 -45.93 49.36 -17.56
C SER A 542 -44.96 48.98 -16.42
N THR A 543 -43.69 49.37 -16.60
CA THR A 543 -42.89 50.16 -15.61
C THR A 543 -43.24 51.66 -15.75
N PRO A 544 -42.84 52.63 -14.87
CA PRO A 544 -41.75 52.61 -13.87
C PRO A 544 -42.07 53.28 -12.50
N MET A 545 -41.20 53.11 -11.49
CA MET A 545 -40.45 54.20 -10.82
C MET A 545 -39.80 53.75 -9.49
N ASP A 546 -38.52 54.14 -9.40
CA ASP A 546 -37.77 54.75 -8.29
C ASP A 546 -37.63 54.07 -6.92
N GLY A 547 -36.37 54.00 -6.48
CA GLY A 547 -35.96 53.60 -5.13
C GLY A 547 -34.45 53.51 -5.00
N GLU A 548 -33.76 54.64 -5.16
CA GLU A 548 -32.37 54.85 -4.75
C GLU A 548 -32.17 54.50 -3.26
N TRP A 549 -31.13 53.72 -2.95
CA TRP A 549 -30.46 53.74 -1.65
C TRP A 549 -28.94 53.75 -1.89
N MET A 550 -28.39 54.96 -1.91
CA MET A 550 -27.02 55.28 -1.49
C MET A 550 -26.90 55.10 0.04
N VAL A 551 -25.67 55.24 0.55
CA VAL A 551 -25.19 55.21 1.97
C VAL A 551 -24.52 53.87 2.30
N ASN A 552 -23.25 53.77 2.73
CA ASN A 552 -22.16 54.71 2.92
C ASN A 552 -20.85 53.90 2.86
N GLU A 553 -19.83 54.47 2.22
CA GLU A 553 -18.44 54.13 2.48
C GLU A 553 -18.05 54.84 3.78
N ASP A 554 -17.65 54.09 4.81
CA ASP A 554 -16.92 54.67 5.94
C ASP A 554 -15.68 53.82 6.24
N GLU A 555 -14.58 54.55 6.20
CA GLU A 555 -13.19 54.26 6.53
C GLU A 555 -13.03 53.42 7.81
N TYR A 556 -12.14 52.42 7.75
CA TYR A 556 -11.42 51.96 8.94
C TYR A 556 -9.93 51.91 8.68
N HIS A 557 -9.27 53.03 8.97
CA HIS A 557 -7.87 53.08 9.37
C HIS A 557 -7.75 52.89 10.88
N CYS A 558 -6.79 52.04 11.30
CA CYS A 558 -5.99 52.06 12.54
C CYS A 558 -5.47 50.61 12.70
N GLY A 559 -4.20 50.30 12.83
CA GLY A 559 -3.10 51.01 13.49
C GLY A 559 -2.39 49.94 14.32
N GLY A 560 -1.14 49.62 13.99
CA GLY A 560 -0.34 48.70 14.80
C GLY A 560 0.06 49.31 16.14
N PRO A 561 0.74 48.53 16.99
CA PRO A 561 1.91 49.10 17.63
C PRO A 561 3.12 48.18 17.53
N SER A 562 4.26 48.82 17.27
CA SER A 562 5.58 48.35 17.62
C SER A 562 5.91 48.83 19.03
N ILE A 563 6.35 47.91 19.90
CA ILE A 563 7.57 47.98 20.71
C ILE A 563 8.15 46.57 20.76
#